data_AF-A0A833G096-F1
#
_entry.id   AF-A0A833G096-F1
#
_cell.length_a   1.000
_cell.length_b   1.000
_cell.length_c   1.000
_cell.angle_alpha   90.00
_cell.angle_beta   90.00
_cell.angle_gamma   90.00
#
_symmetry.space_group_name_H-M   'P 1'
#
loop_
_entity.id
_entity.type
_entity.pdbx_description
1 polymer ?
#
loop_
_entity_poly.entity_id
_entity_poly.type
_entity_poly.pdbx_seq_one_letter_code
_entity_poly.pdbx_strand_id
1 'polypeptide(L)'
;MSAIADRLTNRIVEEDLSFRSKMLAIAAGMDNVIAMGRGDPDFHTPAHIAEAAKKAIDGNQHHYTPPTGIPALREAIAADLNR
;
A
#
# COMPACT_ATOMS: atom_id res chain seq x y z
N MET A 1 12.55 31.17 3.10
CA MET A 1 11.69 30.12 2.55
C MET A 1 12.56 29.15 1.78
N SER A 2 12.30 27.85 1.88
CA SER A 2 13.09 26.83 1.19
C SER A 2 12.74 26.81 -0.30
N ALA A 3 13.73 26.79 -1.18
CA ALA A 3 13.54 26.67 -2.63
C ALA A 3 12.78 25.40 -3.07
N ILE A 4 12.62 24.43 -2.15
CA ILE A 4 11.81 23.22 -2.35
C ILE A 4 10.32 23.52 -2.13
N ALA A 5 9.98 24.37 -1.16
CA ALA A 5 8.59 24.72 -0.86
C ALA A 5 7.93 25.47 -2.02
N ASP A 6 8.71 26.33 -2.71
CA ASP A 6 8.22 27.13 -3.85
C ASP A 6 7.96 26.29 -5.12
N ARG A 7 8.37 25.01 -5.14
CA ARG A 7 8.13 24.07 -6.26
C ARG A 7 6.96 23.14 -6.01
N LEU A 8 6.41 23.12 -4.79
CA LEU A 8 5.23 22.34 -4.46
C LEU A 8 3.97 23.14 -4.78
N THR A 9 2.95 22.44 -5.25
CA THR A 9 1.66 23.08 -5.55
C THR A 9 0.98 23.49 -4.25
N ASN A 10 0.24 24.60 -4.23
CA ASN A 10 -0.56 25.04 -3.07
C ASN A 10 -1.62 24.00 -2.60
N ARG A 11 -1.86 22.93 -3.37
CA ARG A 11 -2.77 21.83 -3.00
C ARG A 11 -2.10 20.74 -2.16
N ILE A 12 -0.76 20.73 -2.08
CA ILE A 12 -0.03 19.81 -1.24
C ILE A 12 -0.02 20.42 0.16
N VAL A 13 -1.01 20.02 0.95
CA VAL A 13 -1.03 20.28 2.39
C VAL A 13 -0.32 19.11 3.03
N GLU A 14 0.84 19.37 3.64
CA GLU A 14 1.53 18.38 4.45
C GLU A 14 0.70 18.17 5.73
N GLU A 15 -0.24 17.21 5.69
CA GLU A 15 -0.95 16.79 6.90
C GLU A 15 0.04 16.03 7.79
N ASP A 16 0.34 16.61 8.94
CA ASP A 16 1.03 15.96 10.06
C ASP A 16 0.40 14.58 10.30
N LEU A 17 1.21 13.52 10.21
CA LEU A 17 0.89 12.10 10.36
C LEU A 17 -0.58 11.82 10.70
N SER A 18 -1.26 11.30 9.67
CA SER A 18 -2.71 11.32 9.46
C SER A 18 -3.55 11.41 10.74
N PHE A 19 -4.36 12.45 10.81
CA PHE A 19 -5.49 12.56 11.74
C PHE A 19 -6.24 11.22 11.92
N ARG A 20 -6.38 10.43 10.84
CA ARG A 20 -6.91 9.06 10.85
C ARG A 20 -6.19 8.12 11.82
N SER A 21 -4.86 8.04 11.81
CA SER A 21 -4.09 7.19 12.75
C SER A 21 -4.31 7.59 14.21
N LYS A 22 -4.36 8.91 14.49
CA LYS A 22 -4.64 9.44 15.83
C LYS A 22 -6.05 9.04 16.30
N MET A 23 -7.05 9.15 15.42
CA MET A 23 -8.43 8.74 15.70
C MET A 23 -8.58 7.24 15.89
N LEU A 24 -7.91 6.41 15.09
CA LEU A 24 -7.91 4.95 15.28
C LEU A 24 -7.26 4.55 16.61
N ALA A 25 -6.19 5.22 17.03
CA ALA A 25 -5.53 4.95 18.31
C ALA A 25 -6.43 5.32 19.52
N ILE A 26 -7.14 6.45 19.45
CA ILE A 26 -8.11 6.82 20.49
C ILE A 26 -9.26 5.82 20.53
N ALA A 27 -9.83 5.47 19.37
CA ALA A 27 -10.90 4.48 19.27
C ALA A 27 -10.51 3.12 19.84
N ALA A 28 -9.25 2.69 19.68
CA ALA A 28 -8.76 1.43 20.23
C ALA A 28 -8.73 1.39 21.77
N GLY A 29 -8.72 2.55 22.43
CA GLY A 29 -8.79 2.66 23.90
C GLY A 29 -10.20 2.88 24.46
N MET A 30 -11.22 2.89 23.60
CA MET A 30 -12.61 3.16 23.98
C MET A 30 -13.48 1.92 23.74
N ASP A 31 -14.38 1.63 24.67
CA ASP A 31 -15.39 0.59 24.48
C ASP A 31 -16.50 1.07 23.55
N ASN A 32 -17.10 0.14 22.78
CA ASN A 32 -18.25 0.36 21.92
C ASN A 32 -18.06 1.38 20.78
N VAL A 33 -16.87 1.44 20.18
CA VAL A 33 -16.59 2.28 19.00
C VAL A 33 -16.59 1.44 17.71
N ILE A 34 -17.29 1.92 16.68
CA ILE A 34 -17.27 1.34 15.32
C ILE A 34 -16.32 2.18 14.46
N ALA A 35 -15.17 1.62 14.10
CA ALA A 35 -14.17 2.30 13.27
C ALA A 35 -14.51 2.19 11.77
N MET A 36 -15.07 3.25 11.18
CA MET A 36 -15.43 3.31 9.75
C MET A 36 -14.39 4.04 8.89
N GLY A 37 -13.25 4.41 9.46
CA GLY A 37 -12.19 5.16 8.77
C GLY A 37 -11.17 4.29 8.06
N ARG A 38 -11.32 2.96 8.01
CA ARG A 38 -10.34 2.06 7.37
C ARG A 38 -10.59 1.95 5.86
N GLY A 39 -9.54 2.14 5.06
CA GLY A 39 -9.63 2.11 3.59
C GLY A 39 -9.14 0.81 2.94
N ASP A 40 -8.50 -0.06 3.72
CA ASP A 40 -8.09 -1.41 3.33
C ASP A 40 -9.12 -2.46 3.78
N PRO A 41 -9.28 -3.57 3.04
CA PRO A 41 -10.22 -4.63 3.40
C PRO A 41 -9.80 -5.37 4.67
N ASP A 42 -10.78 -5.89 5.43
CA ASP A 42 -10.54 -6.64 6.67
C ASP A 42 -10.11 -8.11 6.45
N PHE A 43 -9.99 -8.55 5.19
CA PHE A 43 -9.60 -9.91 4.85
C PHE A 43 -8.08 -10.06 4.77
N HIS A 44 -7.57 -11.20 5.21
CA HIS A 44 -6.18 -11.56 4.95
C HIS A 44 -5.92 -11.75 3.45
N THR A 45 -4.72 -11.42 3.02
CA THR A 45 -4.22 -11.78 1.69
C THR A 45 -4.41 -13.28 1.45
N PRO A 46 -5.01 -13.71 0.32
CA PRO A 46 -5.21 -15.12 0.00
C PRO A 46 -3.94 -15.95 0.13
N ALA A 47 -4.06 -17.16 0.70
CA ALA A 47 -2.91 -18.02 1.04
C ALA A 47 -1.98 -18.29 -0.15
N HIS A 48 -2.53 -18.53 -1.35
CA HIS A 48 -1.72 -18.79 -2.55
C HIS A 48 -0.79 -17.62 -2.93
N ILE A 49 -1.19 -16.38 -2.63
CA ILE A 49 -0.36 -15.18 -2.87
C ILE A 49 0.76 -15.12 -1.83
N ALA A 50 0.44 -15.36 -0.56
CA ALA A 50 1.42 -15.37 0.52
C ALA A 50 2.49 -16.46 0.31
N GLU A 51 2.09 -17.67 -0.10
CA GLU A 51 3.03 -18.76 -0.40
C GLU A 51 3.89 -18.47 -1.64
N ALA A 52 3.34 -17.84 -2.69
CA ALA A 52 4.13 -17.43 -3.85
C ALA A 52 5.19 -16.39 -3.48
N ALA A 53 4.86 -15.44 -2.59
CA ALA A 53 5.81 -14.45 -2.09
C ALA A 53 6.94 -15.09 -1.27
N LYS A 54 6.62 -16.03 -0.37
CA LYS A 54 7.63 -16.79 0.39
C LYS A 54 8.58 -17.55 -0.54
N LYS A 55 8.03 -18.27 -1.52
CA LYS A 55 8.81 -18.99 -2.51
C LYS A 55 9.73 -18.07 -3.33
N ALA A 56 9.29 -16.86 -3.65
CA ALA A 56 10.11 -15.88 -4.34
C ALA A 56 11.31 -15.44 -3.48
N ILE A 57 11.08 -15.20 -2.18
CA ILE A 57 12.14 -14.88 -1.21
C ILE A 57 13.13 -16.05 -1.10
N ASP A 58 12.64 -17.27 -0.87
CA ASP A 58 13.46 -18.48 -0.78
C ASP A 58 14.25 -18.73 -2.08
N GLY A 59 13.68 -18.33 -3.22
CA GLY A 59 14.30 -18.39 -4.54
C GLY A 59 15.23 -17.22 -4.87
N ASN A 60 15.62 -16.40 -3.90
CA ASN A 60 16.50 -15.23 -4.08
C ASN A 60 15.97 -14.16 -5.05
N GLN A 61 14.65 -14.02 -5.20
CA GLN A 61 14.03 -12.98 -6.03
C GLN A 61 13.88 -11.65 -5.25
N HIS A 62 14.99 -11.11 -4.73
CA HIS A 62 15.03 -9.87 -3.93
C HIS A 62 15.90 -8.77 -4.53
N HIS A 63 16.39 -8.96 -5.76
CA HIS A 63 17.15 -7.96 -6.51
C HIS A 63 16.25 -7.03 -7.32
N TYR A 64 16.85 -5.97 -7.86
CA TYR A 64 16.15 -4.99 -8.69
C TYR A 64 15.42 -5.64 -9.87
N THR A 65 14.19 -5.21 -10.07
CA THR A 65 13.40 -5.53 -11.26
C THR A 65 13.62 -4.46 -12.34
N PRO A 66 13.27 -4.73 -13.60
CA PRO A 66 13.19 -3.68 -14.61
C PRO A 66 12.27 -2.53 -14.14
N PRO A 67 12.50 -1.27 -14.58
CA PRO A 67 11.67 -0.13 -14.18
C PRO A 67 10.18 -0.28 -14.53
N THR A 68 9.86 -1.10 -15.53
CA THR A 68 8.49 -1.38 -15.97
C THR A 68 7.84 -2.55 -15.23
N GLY A 69 8.55 -3.20 -14.30
CA GLY A 69 8.13 -4.43 -13.62
C GLY A 69 8.61 -5.71 -14.31
N ILE A 70 8.42 -6.85 -13.64
CA ILE A 70 8.84 -8.16 -14.16
C ILE A 70 7.97 -8.60 -15.36
N PRO A 71 8.56 -9.19 -16.43
CA PRO A 71 7.81 -9.58 -17.63
C PRO A 71 6.59 -10.46 -17.34
N ALA A 72 6.76 -11.49 -16.49
CA ALA A 72 5.69 -12.42 -16.13
C ALA A 72 4.46 -11.73 -15.51
N LEU A 73 4.65 -10.71 -14.68
CA LEU A 73 3.55 -9.94 -14.08
C LEU A 73 2.84 -9.08 -15.14
N ARG A 74 3.60 -8.45 -16.03
CA ARG A 74 3.05 -7.62 -17.10
C ARG A 74 2.18 -8.44 -18.07
N GLU A 75 2.65 -9.63 -18.43
CA GLU A 75 1.91 -10.58 -19.27
C GLU A 75 0.63 -11.07 -18.58
N ALA A 76 0.71 -11.41 -17.29
CA ALA A 76 -0.45 -11.85 -16.52
C ALA A 76 -1.52 -10.75 -16.39
N ILE A 77 -1.12 -9.50 -16.13
CA ILE A 77 -2.04 -8.35 -16.09
C ILE A 77 -2.69 -8.11 -17.45
N ALA A 78 -1.91 -8.17 -18.53
CA ALA A 78 -2.45 -8.00 -19.88
C ALA A 78 -3.47 -9.10 -20.23
N ALA A 79 -3.22 -10.34 -19.82
CA ALA A 79 -4.18 -11.43 -20.01
C ALA A 79 -5.47 -11.24 -19.19
N ASP A 80 -5.37 -10.77 -17.94
CA ASP A 80 -6.52 -10.53 -17.07
C ASP A 80 -7.41 -9.38 -17.58
N LEU A 81 -6.81 -8.29 -18.06
CA LEU A 81 -7.55 -7.15 -18.63
C LEU A 81 -8.23 -7.46 -19.97
N ASN A 82 -7.79 -8.50 -20.68
CA ASN A 82 -8.38 -8.95 -21.94
C ASN A 82 -9.42 -10.07 -21.77
N ARG A 83 -9.76 -10.43 -20.53
CA ARG A 83 -10.74 -11.46 -20.19
C ARG A 83 -12.15 -10.88 -20.08
#